data_AF-A0A939GMC5-F1
#
_entry.id   AF-A0A939GMC5-F1
#
_cell.length_a   1.000
_cell.length_b   1.000
_cell.length_c   1.000
_cell.angle_alpha   90.00
_cell.angle_beta   90.00
_cell.angle_gamma   90.00
#
_symmetry.space_group_name_H-M   'P 1'
#
loop_
_entity.id
_entity.type
_entity.pdbx_description
1 polymer ?
#
loop_
_entity_poly.entity_id
_entity_poly.type
_entity_poly.pdbx_seq_one_letter_code
_entity_poly.pdbx_strand_id
1 'polypeptide(L)'
;MLRLKIFDNSTAKEFDFGELTTPGRVSIIDMSDTESPKIRNLVIAELLKGLMEKQNDYYGATKTVTDDTPRVMVVIEEAHEFLSSQRIAQMPVLYDQVARIAKRGRKRWLGLTFVTQLPQHLPDEVLALLNNYILHKISDANVVARLKRTIGSVDEGLWSKLKNLSAGQAVVSFSHMRRGMLVAIDPTPCKLLMID
;
A
#
# COMPACT_ATOMS: atom_id res chain seq x y z
N MET A 1 32.48 1.52 11.28
CA MET A 1 31.13 0.94 11.11
C MET A 1 30.19 1.75 12.00
N LEU A 2 29.28 2.54 11.42
CA LEU A 2 28.27 3.27 12.20
C LEU A 2 27.35 2.26 12.89
N ARG A 3 27.31 2.25 14.23
CA ARG A 3 26.33 1.49 14.99
C ARG A 3 25.02 2.25 14.96
N LEU A 4 24.13 1.83 14.07
CA LEU A 4 22.84 2.47 13.84
C LEU A 4 21.87 2.33 15.03
N LYS A 5 22.15 1.46 16.02
CA LYS A 5 21.30 1.15 17.20
C LYS A 5 19.84 0.78 16.87
N ILE A 6 19.55 0.47 15.62
CA ILE A 6 18.22 0.08 15.13
C ILE A 6 17.96 -1.42 15.33
N PHE A 7 19.01 -2.25 15.17
CA PHE A 7 18.97 -3.68 15.45
C PHE A 7 19.84 -3.97 16.70
N ASP A 8 19.53 -5.05 17.41
CA ASP A 8 20.21 -5.48 18.64
C ASP A 8 20.13 -4.50 19.82
N ASN A 9 18.98 -3.83 19.98
CA ASN A 9 18.66 -3.09 21.19
C ASN A 9 17.75 -3.94 22.08
N SER A 10 18.32 -4.64 23.06
CA SER A 10 17.57 -5.50 24.01
C SER A 10 16.56 -4.74 24.89
N THR A 11 16.64 -3.41 24.91
CA THR A 11 15.69 -2.55 25.63
C THR A 11 14.62 -1.95 24.72
N ALA A 12 14.73 -2.11 23.39
CA ALA A 12 13.71 -1.64 22.47
C ALA A 12 12.47 -2.51 22.58
N LYS A 13 11.30 -1.87 22.60
CA LYS A 13 10.02 -2.57 22.56
C LYS A 13 9.84 -3.18 21.16
N GLU A 14 9.59 -4.48 21.09
CA GLU A 14 9.22 -5.14 19.84
C GLU A 14 7.87 -4.61 19.33
N PHE A 15 7.61 -4.80 18.03
CA PHE A 15 6.30 -4.47 17.46
C PHE A 15 5.23 -5.38 18.06
N ASP A 16 4.26 -4.78 18.75
CA ASP A 16 3.08 -5.52 19.20
C ASP A 16 2.07 -5.63 18.06
N PHE A 17 2.17 -6.74 17.31
CA PHE A 17 1.25 -7.02 16.21
C PHE A 17 -0.20 -7.27 16.68
N GLY A 18 -0.42 -7.61 17.96
CA GLY A 18 -1.76 -7.66 18.54
C GLY A 18 -2.35 -6.25 18.65
N GLU A 19 -1.57 -5.32 19.20
CA GLU A 19 -1.93 -3.90 19.30
C GLU A 19 -2.22 -3.29 17.91
N LEU A 20 -1.35 -3.57 16.93
CA LEU A 20 -1.47 -3.08 15.55
C LEU A 20 -2.67 -3.65 14.79
N THR A 21 -3.21 -4.78 15.22
CA THR A 21 -4.38 -5.44 14.58
C THR A 21 -5.69 -5.16 15.31
N THR A 22 -5.68 -4.30 16.33
CA THR A 22 -6.89 -3.96 17.09
C THR A 22 -7.92 -3.22 16.20
N PRO A 23 -9.18 -3.68 16.13
CA PRO A 23 -10.23 -3.02 15.34
C PRO A 23 -10.46 -1.56 15.74
N GLY A 24 -10.82 -0.71 14.77
CA GLY A 24 -11.13 0.71 15.01
C GLY A 24 -9.92 1.62 15.22
N ARG A 25 -8.70 1.11 15.09
CA ARG A 25 -7.47 1.87 15.25
C ARG A 25 -6.85 2.28 13.91
N VAL A 26 -6.24 3.47 13.91
CA VAL A 26 -5.29 3.90 12.87
C VAL A 26 -3.90 3.98 13.52
N SER A 27 -2.96 3.21 12.99
CA SER A 27 -1.57 3.20 13.46
C SER A 27 -0.68 3.85 12.40
N ILE A 28 0.01 4.93 12.78
CA ILE A 28 0.95 5.65 11.91
C ILE A 28 2.36 5.22 12.30
N ILE A 29 3.11 4.72 11.32
CA ILE A 29 4.52 4.34 11.50
C ILE A 29 5.35 5.38 10.76
N ASP A 30 5.89 6.32 11.52
CA ASP A 30 6.74 7.37 10.97
C ASP A 30 8.16 6.85 10.73
N MET A 31 8.66 7.10 9.52
CA MET A 31 10.00 6.72 9.09
C MET A 31 10.73 7.91 8.43
N SER A 32 10.24 9.15 8.63
CA SER A 32 10.85 10.38 8.11
C SER A 32 12.33 10.50 8.48
N ASP A 33 12.68 10.13 9.71
CA ASP A 33 14.02 10.32 10.27
C ASP A 33 15.01 9.22 9.84
N THR A 34 14.54 8.24 9.04
CA THR A 34 15.39 7.16 8.53
C THR A 34 15.95 7.51 7.15
N GLU A 35 17.15 8.05 7.11
CA GLU A 35 17.84 8.41 5.86
C GLU A 35 18.19 7.20 4.99
N SER A 36 18.31 6.01 5.57
CA SER A 36 18.71 4.79 4.85
C SER A 36 17.51 4.06 4.24
N PRO A 37 17.38 4.01 2.90
CA PRO A 37 16.29 3.27 2.26
C PRO A 37 16.35 1.78 2.58
N LYS A 38 17.54 1.22 2.81
CA LYS A 38 17.70 -0.19 3.17
C LYS A 38 17.06 -0.51 4.53
N ILE A 39 17.25 0.37 5.51
CA ILE A 39 16.67 0.20 6.85
C ILE A 39 15.16 0.34 6.76
N ARG A 40 14.67 1.37 6.07
CA ARG A 40 13.25 1.61 5.85
C ARG A 40 12.57 0.41 5.19
N ASN A 41 13.17 -0.12 4.13
CA ASN A 41 12.69 -1.30 3.43
C ASN A 41 12.64 -2.52 4.38
N LEU A 42 13.68 -2.72 5.20
CA LEU A 42 13.75 -3.84 6.13
C LEU A 42 12.66 -3.75 7.22
N VAL A 43 12.41 -2.56 7.76
CA VAL A 43 11.33 -2.31 8.72
C VAL A 43 9.97 -2.62 8.08
N ILE A 44 9.72 -2.15 6.86
CA ILE A 44 8.49 -2.47 6.13
C ILE A 44 8.36 -3.97 5.91
N ALA A 45 9.42 -4.65 5.49
CA ALA A 45 9.39 -6.09 5.26
C ALA A 45 9.03 -6.86 6.54
N GLU A 46 9.60 -6.47 7.68
CA GLU A 46 9.30 -7.09 8.98
C GLU A 46 7.86 -6.81 9.42
N LEU A 47 7.36 -5.59 9.25
CA LEU A 47 5.97 -5.24 9.53
C LEU A 47 4.99 -6.05 8.69
N LEU A 48 5.23 -6.15 7.39
CA LEU A 48 4.39 -6.93 6.47
C LEU A 48 4.40 -8.42 6.85
N LYS A 49 5.58 -8.97 7.18
CA LYS A 49 5.73 -10.35 7.61
C LYS A 49 4.96 -10.62 8.92
N GLY A 50 5.21 -9.82 9.96
CA GLY A 50 4.58 -10.00 11.27
C GLY A 50 3.06 -9.81 11.25
N LEU A 51 2.56 -8.83 10.48
CA LEU A 51 1.11 -8.67 10.26
C LEU A 51 0.49 -9.88 9.56
N MET A 52 1.17 -10.42 8.54
CA MET A 52 0.71 -11.61 7.83
C MET A 52 0.71 -12.85 8.74
N GLU A 53 1.72 -13.01 9.60
CA GLU A 53 1.79 -14.09 10.60
C GLU A 53 0.66 -13.97 11.61
N LYS A 54 0.48 -12.79 12.22
CA LYS A 54 -0.60 -12.55 13.19
C LYS A 54 -1.98 -12.79 12.60
N GLN A 55 -2.21 -12.39 11.36
CA GLN A 55 -3.46 -12.64 10.66
C GLN A 55 -3.66 -14.12 10.28
N ASN A 56 -2.59 -14.90 10.10
CA ASN A 56 -2.72 -16.36 9.96
C ASN A 56 -3.16 -17.00 11.28
N ASP A 57 -2.68 -16.51 12.43
CA ASP A 57 -3.09 -17.01 13.73
C ASP A 57 -4.59 -16.79 13.96
N TYR A 58 -5.09 -15.58 13.67
CA TYR A 58 -6.53 -15.31 13.74
C TYR A 58 -7.35 -16.19 12.80
N TYR A 59 -6.90 -16.36 11.55
CA TYR A 59 -7.55 -17.24 10.58
C TYR A 59 -7.54 -18.72 11.03
N GLY A 60 -6.49 -19.18 11.72
CA GLY A 60 -6.41 -20.54 12.25
C GLY A 60 -7.30 -20.75 13.47
N ALA A 61 -7.41 -19.75 14.35
CA ALA A 61 -8.19 -19.80 15.57
C ALA A 61 -9.71 -19.66 15.34
N THR A 62 -10.13 -19.02 14.25
CA THR A 62 -11.53 -18.72 13.98
C THR A 62 -11.90 -19.02 12.53
N LYS A 63 -12.86 -19.96 12.34
CA LYS A 63 -13.45 -20.26 11.03
C LYS A 63 -14.67 -19.39 10.70
N THR A 64 -15.20 -18.66 11.68
CA THR A 64 -16.44 -17.88 11.56
C THR A 64 -16.11 -16.40 11.63
N VAL A 65 -16.35 -15.65 10.55
CA VAL A 65 -16.11 -14.21 10.55
C VAL A 65 -17.17 -13.52 11.41
N THR A 66 -16.71 -12.82 12.44
CA THR A 66 -17.50 -11.93 13.29
C THR A 66 -17.13 -10.47 13.04
N ASP A 67 -17.87 -9.54 13.61
CA ASP A 67 -17.54 -8.11 13.54
C ASP A 67 -16.23 -7.78 14.25
N ASP A 68 -15.88 -8.53 15.30
CA ASP A 68 -14.61 -8.41 16.02
C ASP A 68 -13.42 -9.05 15.31
N THR A 69 -13.63 -9.71 14.16
CA THR A 69 -12.55 -10.34 13.40
C THR A 69 -11.56 -9.28 12.93
N PRO A 70 -10.28 -9.33 13.34
CA PRO A 70 -9.30 -8.30 12.99
C PRO A 70 -9.11 -8.19 11.47
N ARG A 71 -9.36 -7.01 10.91
CA ARG A 71 -9.10 -6.69 9.50
C ARG A 71 -8.09 -5.57 9.43
N VAL A 72 -7.06 -5.75 8.61
CA VAL A 72 -5.96 -4.79 8.50
C VAL A 72 -5.79 -4.36 7.06
N MET A 73 -5.69 -3.04 6.85
CA MET A 73 -5.25 -2.45 5.59
C MET A 73 -3.92 -1.75 5.85
N VAL A 74 -2.88 -2.20 5.16
CA VAL A 74 -1.58 -1.53 5.20
C VAL A 74 -1.52 -0.55 4.03
N VAL A 75 -1.35 0.72 4.35
CA VAL A 75 -1.15 1.79 3.36
C VAL A 75 0.33 2.14 3.34
N ILE A 76 0.96 2.06 2.16
CA ILE A 76 2.36 2.41 1.96
C ILE A 76 2.42 3.64 1.06
N GLU A 77 2.73 4.77 1.68
CA GLU A 77 3.04 6.04 1.01
C GLU A 77 4.35 5.94 0.23
N GLU A 78 4.50 6.78 -0.81
CA GLU A 78 5.72 6.88 -1.62
C GLU A 78 6.19 5.51 -2.16
N ALA A 79 5.26 4.64 -2.56
CA ALA A 79 5.55 3.23 -2.86
C ALA A 79 6.67 3.02 -3.89
N HIS A 80 6.90 3.98 -4.79
CA HIS A 80 7.98 3.93 -5.77
C HIS A 80 9.38 3.95 -5.14
N GLU A 81 9.56 4.53 -3.96
CA GLU A 81 10.83 4.56 -3.23
C GLU A 81 11.27 3.17 -2.75
N PHE A 82 10.31 2.26 -2.62
CA PHE A 82 10.47 0.93 -2.02
C PHE A 82 10.36 -0.20 -3.05
N LEU A 83 9.50 -0.01 -4.03
CA LEU A 83 9.09 -1.05 -4.97
C LEU A 83 9.57 -0.82 -6.39
N SER A 84 10.48 0.13 -6.66
CA SER A 84 11.09 0.23 -7.99
C SER A 84 11.90 -1.02 -8.35
N SER A 85 12.08 -1.31 -9.64
CA SER A 85 12.80 -2.50 -10.11
C SER A 85 14.20 -2.63 -9.49
N GLN A 86 14.90 -1.50 -9.34
CA GLN A 86 16.22 -1.47 -8.70
C GLN A 86 16.14 -1.82 -7.21
N ARG A 87 15.12 -1.33 -6.50
CA ARG A 87 14.93 -1.60 -5.06
C ARG A 87 14.53 -3.04 -4.81
N ILE A 88 13.66 -3.59 -5.64
CA ILE A 88 13.28 -5.01 -5.59
C ILE A 88 14.51 -5.90 -5.80
N ALA A 89 15.37 -5.58 -6.78
CA ALA A 89 16.61 -6.33 -7.00
C ALA A 89 17.58 -6.25 -5.81
N GLN A 90 17.63 -5.11 -5.11
CA GLN A 90 18.46 -4.93 -3.92
C GLN A 90 17.90 -5.65 -2.68
N MET A 91 16.56 -5.78 -2.57
CA MET A 91 15.93 -6.41 -1.42
C MET A 91 14.72 -7.27 -1.82
N PRO A 92 14.96 -8.47 -2.40
CA PRO A 92 13.89 -9.34 -2.90
C PRO A 92 12.86 -9.72 -1.82
N VAL A 93 13.31 -9.83 -0.57
CA VAL A 93 12.48 -10.20 0.59
C VAL A 93 11.28 -9.27 0.78
N LEU A 94 11.42 -7.96 0.55
CA LEU A 94 10.30 -7.03 0.66
C LEU A 94 9.25 -7.30 -0.41
N TYR A 95 9.69 -7.48 -1.65
CA TYR A 95 8.79 -7.82 -2.74
C TYR A 95 8.09 -9.16 -2.49
N ASP A 96 8.80 -10.16 -1.94
CA ASP A 96 8.19 -11.43 -1.57
C ASP A 96 7.09 -11.28 -0.52
N GLN A 97 7.26 -10.41 0.49
CA GLN A 97 6.19 -10.13 1.46
C GLN A 97 5.00 -9.41 0.79
N VAL A 98 5.27 -8.42 -0.07
CA VAL A 98 4.22 -7.75 -0.85
C VAL A 98 3.43 -8.74 -1.71
N ALA A 99 4.14 -9.57 -2.49
CA ALA A 99 3.53 -10.58 -3.34
C ALA A 99 2.78 -11.65 -2.54
N ARG A 100 3.31 -12.05 -1.37
CA ARG A 100 2.65 -12.98 -0.45
C ARG A 100 1.32 -12.41 0.03
N ILE A 101 1.28 -11.15 0.50
CA ILE A 101 0.06 -10.53 0.98
C ILE A 101 -0.92 -10.30 -0.18
N ALA A 102 -0.47 -9.78 -1.32
CA ALA A 102 -1.34 -9.58 -2.47
C ALA A 102 -2.03 -10.89 -2.93
N LYS A 103 -1.30 -12.01 -2.93
CA LYS A 103 -1.84 -13.32 -3.35
C LYS A 103 -2.67 -14.02 -2.27
N ARG A 104 -2.35 -13.85 -0.99
CA ARG A 104 -2.89 -14.68 0.11
C ARG A 104 -3.68 -13.90 1.16
N GLY A 105 -3.49 -12.59 1.24
CA GLY A 105 -4.01 -11.69 2.27
C GLY A 105 -5.53 -11.59 2.30
N ARG A 106 -6.20 -11.73 1.14
CA ARG A 106 -7.68 -11.72 1.05
C ARG A 106 -8.34 -12.73 2.00
N LYS A 107 -7.80 -13.94 2.12
CA LYS A 107 -8.34 -14.97 3.03
C LYS A 107 -8.05 -14.67 4.51
N ARG A 108 -7.09 -13.78 4.79
CA ARG A 108 -6.60 -13.39 6.12
C ARG A 108 -7.02 -11.97 6.49
N TRP A 109 -7.98 -11.40 5.78
CA TRP A 109 -8.47 -10.03 5.98
C TRP A 109 -7.34 -8.97 6.05
N LEU A 110 -6.27 -9.21 5.29
CA LEU A 110 -5.10 -8.34 5.19
C LEU A 110 -5.00 -7.79 3.77
N GLY A 111 -5.16 -6.47 3.63
CA GLY A 111 -5.07 -5.74 2.37
C GLY A 111 -3.83 -4.86 2.30
N LEU A 112 -3.37 -4.59 1.07
CA LEU A 112 -2.34 -3.59 0.77
C LEU A 112 -2.96 -2.46 -0.05
N THR A 113 -2.50 -1.24 0.20
CA THR A 113 -2.76 -0.07 -0.62
C THR A 113 -1.44 0.68 -0.82
N PHE A 114 -1.13 0.97 -2.08
CA PHE A 114 0.06 1.73 -2.44
C PHE A 114 -0.36 3.11 -2.90
N VAL A 115 0.30 4.13 -2.36
CA VAL A 115 0.13 5.52 -2.76
C VAL A 115 1.43 5.98 -3.42
N THR A 116 1.31 6.55 -4.62
CA THR A 116 2.47 7.07 -5.36
C THR A 116 2.04 8.10 -6.40
N GLN A 117 2.87 9.13 -6.53
CA GLN A 117 2.87 10.16 -7.56
C GLN A 117 3.74 9.77 -8.78
N LEU A 118 4.59 8.74 -8.66
CA LEU A 118 5.44 8.22 -9.73
C LEU A 118 5.05 6.78 -10.13
N PRO A 119 3.84 6.55 -10.68
CA PRO A 119 3.39 5.21 -11.09
C PRO A 119 4.28 4.56 -12.17
N GLN A 120 4.99 5.35 -12.98
CA GLN A 120 5.98 4.84 -13.95
C GLN A 120 7.14 4.09 -13.29
N HIS A 121 7.46 4.39 -12.03
CA HIS A 121 8.55 3.74 -11.30
C HIS A 121 8.13 2.45 -10.61
N LEU A 122 6.82 2.16 -10.53
CA LEU A 122 6.35 0.86 -10.08
C LEU A 122 6.53 -0.17 -11.20
N PRO A 123 7.06 -1.37 -10.93
CA PRO A 123 7.26 -2.42 -11.92
C PRO A 123 5.95 -3.13 -12.28
N ASP A 124 5.91 -3.78 -13.45
CA ASP A 124 4.70 -4.42 -13.99
C ASP A 124 4.21 -5.54 -13.07
N GLU A 125 5.13 -6.24 -12.42
CA GLU A 125 4.84 -7.31 -11.48
C GLU A 125 4.09 -6.81 -10.24
N VAL A 126 4.38 -5.59 -9.77
CA VAL A 126 3.63 -4.95 -8.68
C VAL A 126 2.27 -4.52 -9.17
N LEU A 127 2.18 -3.86 -10.34
CA LEU A 127 0.90 -3.43 -10.91
C LEU A 127 -0.05 -4.60 -11.17
N ALA A 128 0.47 -5.76 -11.60
CA ALA A 128 -0.29 -6.97 -11.87
C ALA A 128 -0.90 -7.62 -10.61
N LEU A 129 -0.43 -7.25 -9.42
CA LEU A 129 -0.96 -7.74 -8.14
C LEU A 129 -2.14 -6.89 -7.64
N LEU A 130 -2.39 -5.72 -8.23
CA LEU A 130 -3.41 -4.78 -7.80
C LEU A 130 -4.75 -5.08 -8.51
N ASN A 131 -5.83 -5.03 -7.73
CA ASN A 131 -7.19 -5.28 -8.24
C ASN A 131 -8.09 -4.04 -8.21
N ASN A 132 -7.61 -2.98 -7.56
CA ASN A 132 -8.36 -1.80 -7.20
C ASN A 132 -7.47 -0.58 -7.49
N TYR A 133 -8.01 0.43 -8.13
CA TYR A 133 -7.27 1.62 -8.56
C TYR A 133 -8.09 2.88 -8.28
N ILE A 134 -7.42 3.88 -7.73
CA ILE A 134 -7.93 5.25 -7.59
C ILE A 134 -6.94 6.13 -8.35
N LEU A 135 -7.33 6.56 -9.55
CA LEU A 135 -6.47 7.30 -10.47
C LEU A 135 -6.81 8.78 -10.40
N HIS A 136 -5.95 9.55 -9.76
CA HIS A 136 -5.99 11.01 -9.82
C HIS A 136 -5.48 11.52 -11.17
N LYS A 137 -5.30 12.84 -11.30
CA LYS A 137 -4.75 13.47 -12.49
C LYS A 137 -3.41 12.83 -12.87
N ILE A 138 -3.34 12.25 -14.06
CA ILE A 138 -2.11 11.74 -14.67
C ILE A 138 -1.97 12.38 -16.05
N SER A 139 -0.91 13.15 -16.23
CA SER A 139 -0.66 13.89 -17.48
C SER A 139 0.28 13.15 -18.44
N ASP A 140 1.07 12.19 -17.94
CA ASP A 140 2.01 11.43 -18.76
C ASP A 140 1.28 10.37 -19.60
N ALA A 141 1.35 10.51 -20.93
CA ALA A 141 0.69 9.62 -21.88
C ALA A 141 1.23 8.19 -21.84
N ASN A 142 2.52 7.99 -21.55
CA ASN A 142 3.13 6.66 -21.44
C ASN A 142 2.63 5.94 -20.20
N VAL A 143 2.49 6.66 -19.08
CA VAL A 143 1.88 6.12 -17.86
C VAL A 143 0.44 5.71 -18.11
N VAL A 144 -0.35 6.59 -18.73
CA VAL A 144 -1.75 6.29 -19.07
C VAL A 144 -1.83 5.06 -19.98
N ALA A 145 -1.02 5.00 -21.03
CA ALA A 145 -0.99 3.86 -21.94
C ALA A 145 -0.62 2.54 -21.24
N ARG A 146 0.29 2.59 -20.26
CA ARG A 146 0.68 1.44 -19.45
C ARG A 146 -0.45 0.98 -18.53
N LEU A 147 -1.02 1.89 -17.73
CA LEU A 147 -2.12 1.58 -16.83
C LEU A 147 -3.35 1.06 -17.57
N LYS A 148 -3.63 1.61 -18.75
CA LYS A 148 -4.72 1.17 -19.63
C LYS A 148 -4.58 -0.29 -20.09
N ARG A 149 -3.36 -0.80 -20.25
CA ARG A 149 -3.13 -2.24 -20.55
C ARG A 149 -3.42 -3.14 -19.35
N THR A 150 -3.27 -2.62 -18.14
CA THR A 150 -3.49 -3.37 -16.89
C THR A 150 -4.95 -3.29 -16.42
N ILE A 151 -5.61 -2.15 -16.62
CA ILE A 151 -6.92 -1.83 -16.03
C ILE A 151 -8.01 -1.90 -17.12
N GLY A 152 -8.61 -3.08 -17.29
CA GLY A 152 -9.59 -3.34 -18.36
C GLY A 152 -11.01 -2.81 -18.10
N SER A 153 -11.32 -2.39 -16.88
CA SER A 153 -12.67 -1.93 -16.46
C SER A 153 -12.95 -0.47 -16.78
N VAL A 154 -11.94 0.32 -17.16
CA VAL A 154 -12.04 1.76 -17.44
C VAL A 154 -12.16 1.97 -18.95
N ASP A 155 -13.18 2.71 -19.38
CA ASP A 155 -13.40 3.02 -20.79
C ASP A 155 -12.50 4.16 -21.32
N GLU A 156 -12.39 4.24 -22.65
CA GLU A 156 -11.59 5.26 -23.35
C GLU A 156 -11.98 6.70 -23.00
N GLY A 157 -13.27 6.94 -22.77
CA GLY A 157 -13.78 8.25 -22.40
C GLY A 157 -13.21 8.70 -21.06
N LEU A 158 -13.17 7.80 -20.07
CA LEU A 158 -12.54 8.05 -18.77
C LEU A 158 -11.02 8.19 -18.88
N TRP A 159 -10.35 7.34 -19.66
CA TRP A 159 -8.90 7.48 -19.91
C TRP A 159 -8.53 8.84 -20.48
N SER A 160 -9.32 9.33 -21.45
CA SER A 160 -9.08 10.64 -22.08
C SER A 160 -9.22 11.82 -21.11
N LYS A 161 -9.96 11.65 -20.00
CA LYS A 161 -10.19 12.68 -18.98
C LYS A 161 -9.09 12.76 -17.93
N LEU A 162 -8.27 11.72 -17.73
CA LEU A 162 -7.26 11.68 -16.66
C LEU A 162 -6.34 12.91 -16.64
N LYS A 163 -5.90 13.38 -17.82
CA LYS A 163 -5.02 14.55 -17.93
C LYS A 163 -5.66 15.88 -17.50
N ASN A 164 -7.00 15.94 -17.47
CA ASN A 164 -7.79 17.14 -17.23
C ASN A 164 -8.54 17.10 -15.89
N LEU A 165 -8.31 16.06 -15.06
CA LEU A 165 -8.93 16.00 -13.73
C LEU A 165 -8.48 17.18 -12.86
N SER A 166 -9.42 17.75 -12.13
CA SER A 166 -9.16 18.76 -11.11
C SER A 166 -8.75 18.10 -9.79
N ALA A 167 -8.16 18.87 -8.88
CA ALA A 167 -7.93 18.41 -7.51
C ALA A 167 -9.25 17.92 -6.89
N GLY A 168 -9.20 16.81 -6.15
CA GLY A 168 -10.39 16.16 -5.61
C GLY A 168 -11.19 15.32 -6.62
N GLN A 169 -10.78 15.22 -7.89
CA GLN A 169 -11.38 14.27 -8.84
C GLN A 169 -10.50 13.05 -9.05
N ALA A 170 -11.12 11.89 -9.25
CA ALA A 170 -10.43 10.65 -9.58
C ALA A 170 -11.29 9.75 -10.48
N VAL A 171 -10.62 8.90 -11.27
CA VAL A 171 -11.24 7.72 -11.88
C VAL A 171 -10.99 6.53 -10.98
N VAL A 172 -12.05 5.90 -10.49
CA VAL A 172 -11.96 4.70 -9.65
C VAL A 172 -12.34 3.46 -10.43
N SER A 173 -11.60 2.38 -10.17
CA SER A 173 -11.89 1.05 -10.67
C SER A 173 -11.68 0.06 -9.55
N PHE A 174 -12.76 -0.56 -9.08
CA PHE A 174 -12.69 -1.62 -8.09
C PHE A 174 -13.20 -2.94 -8.66
N SER A 175 -12.63 -4.03 -8.16
CA SER A 175 -12.97 -5.40 -8.58
C SER A 175 -14.46 -5.78 -8.46
N HIS A 176 -15.23 -5.10 -7.61
CA HIS A 176 -16.68 -5.31 -7.47
C HIS A 176 -17.52 -4.45 -8.42
N MET A 177 -16.91 -3.51 -9.14
CA MET A 177 -17.59 -2.61 -10.06
C MET A 177 -17.57 -3.18 -11.48
N ARG A 178 -18.68 -3.00 -12.23
CA ARG A 178 -18.75 -3.42 -13.63
C ARG A 178 -17.94 -2.55 -14.57
N ARG A 179 -17.84 -1.25 -14.27
CA ARG A 179 -17.10 -0.24 -15.04
C ARG A 179 -16.47 0.75 -14.08
N GLY A 180 -15.36 1.34 -14.49
CA GLY A 180 -14.77 2.46 -13.79
C GLY A 180 -15.73 3.66 -13.72
N MET A 181 -15.53 4.52 -12.73
CA MET A 181 -16.36 5.71 -12.53
C MET A 181 -15.48 6.94 -12.31
N LEU A 182 -15.92 8.07 -12.84
CA LEU A 182 -15.41 9.37 -12.44
C LEU A 182 -16.11 9.78 -11.13
N VAL A 183 -15.32 10.07 -10.10
CA VAL A 183 -15.83 10.44 -8.77
C VAL A 183 -15.21 11.75 -8.30
N ALA A 184 -15.94 12.45 -7.42
CA ALA A 184 -15.40 13.48 -6.57
C ALA A 184 -15.04 12.85 -5.21
N ILE A 185 -13.87 13.19 -4.70
CA ILE A 185 -13.36 12.75 -3.41
C ILE A 185 -13.57 13.91 -2.44
N ASP A 186 -14.27 13.62 -1.34
CA ASP A 186 -14.51 14.60 -0.30
C ASP A 186 -13.17 15.05 0.32
N PRO A 187 -13.00 16.36 0.56
CA PRO A 187 -11.81 16.86 1.23
C PRO A 187 -11.72 16.26 2.63
N THR A 188 -10.50 15.96 3.06
CA THR A 188 -10.27 15.49 4.43
C THR A 188 -10.77 16.53 5.44
N PRO A 189 -11.51 16.14 6.49
CA PRO A 189 -11.88 17.05 7.56
C PRO A 189 -10.67 17.45 8.42
N CYS A 190 -9.55 16.74 8.27
CA CYS A 190 -8.32 17.01 9.00
C CYS A 190 -7.65 18.27 8.47
N LYS A 191 -7.14 19.10 9.39
CA LYS A 191 -6.27 20.22 9.05
C LYS A 191 -4.82 19.74 9.06
N LEU A 192 -4.02 20.24 8.11
CA LEU A 192 -2.59 20.04 8.16
C LEU A 192 -2.06 20.65 9.46
N LEU A 193 -1.40 19.85 10.29
CA LEU A 193 -0.68 20.38 11.43
C LEU A 193 0.57 21.04 10.85
N MET A 194 0.57 22.37 10.77
CA MET A 194 1.79 23.12 10.46
C MET A 194 2.72 22.91 11.66
N ILE A 195 3.80 22.17 11.47
CA ILE A 195 4.85 22.04 12.47
C ILE A 195 5.86 23.14 12.12
N ASP A 196 5.99 24.13 13.02
CA ASP A 196 6.96 25.23 12.92
C ASP A 196 8.42 24.73 13.01
#